data_AF-A0A6J4MWW8-F1
#
_entry.id   AF-A0A6J4MWW8-F1
#
_cell.length_a   1.000
_cell.length_b   1.000
_cell.length_c   1.000
_cell.angle_alpha   90.00
_cell.angle_beta   90.00
_cell.angle_gamma   90.00
#
_symmetry.space_group_name_H-M   'P 1'
#
loop_
_entity.id
_entity.type
_entity.pdbx_description
1 polymer ?
#
loop_
_entity_poly.entity_id
_entity_poly.type
_entity_poly.pdbx_seq_one_letter_code
_entity_poly.pdbx_strand_id
1 'polypeptide(L)'
;MQYLKSERFNSKQLMAGGVVLLSFGLLLDLHSLPSFLSKKTSGELCQEVVQSQTKLSRQQLARLLTVPEGDKKQKVQEILKDPYCKLVDLQVRVGATAQREAYQLEFEPQTWLVVLYEGDQYAGYRFNIR
;
A
#
# COMPACT_ATOMS: atom_id res chain seq x y z
N MET A 1 -38.57 -62.78 -3.86
CA MET A 1 -38.06 -63.22 -5.18
C MET A 1 -38.66 -62.32 -6.24
N GLN A 2 -37.86 -61.41 -6.82
CA GLN A 2 -37.96 -60.91 -8.20
C GLN A 2 -36.85 -59.88 -8.43
N TYR A 3 -35.97 -60.21 -9.38
CA TYR A 3 -34.81 -59.46 -9.83
C TYR A 3 -35.24 -58.28 -10.71
N LEU A 4 -34.68 -57.09 -10.49
CA LEU A 4 -34.71 -56.01 -11.49
C LEU A 4 -33.29 -55.70 -11.97
N LYS A 5 -32.94 -56.48 -13.00
CA LYS A 5 -32.17 -56.14 -14.21
C LYS A 5 -31.42 -54.80 -14.21
N SER A 6 -30.11 -54.86 -14.04
CA SER A 6 -29.17 -53.78 -14.36
C SER A 6 -29.03 -53.68 -15.88
N GLU A 7 -29.50 -52.59 -16.47
CA GLU A 7 -29.25 -52.27 -17.88
C GLU A 7 -27.83 -51.70 -18.04
N ARG A 8 -27.06 -52.36 -18.91
CA ARG A 8 -25.72 -51.94 -19.33
C ARG A 8 -25.78 -50.59 -20.05
N PHE A 9 -25.29 -49.56 -19.40
CA PHE A 9 -25.12 -48.25 -20.02
C PHE A 9 -23.94 -48.27 -21.00
N ASN A 10 -24.23 -48.02 -22.28
CA ASN A 10 -23.27 -48.04 -23.39
C ASN A 10 -22.35 -46.81 -23.31
N SER A 11 -21.06 -47.03 -23.07
CA SER A 11 -20.07 -45.98 -22.75
C SER A 11 -19.70 -45.04 -23.91
N LYS A 12 -20.32 -45.19 -25.09
CA LYS A 12 -20.01 -44.39 -26.29
C LYS A 12 -20.76 -43.06 -26.39
N GLN A 13 -21.71 -42.79 -25.49
CA GLN A 13 -22.46 -41.51 -25.48
C GLN A 13 -21.90 -40.45 -24.50
N LEU A 14 -20.82 -40.75 -23.76
CA LEU A 14 -20.31 -39.86 -22.71
C LEU A 14 -19.24 -38.86 -23.19
N MET A 15 -18.93 -38.78 -24.49
CA MET A 15 -17.83 -37.95 -25.01
C MET A 15 -18.27 -36.68 -25.75
N ALA A 16 -19.56 -36.36 -25.78
CA ALA A 16 -20.06 -35.16 -26.49
C ALA A 16 -20.83 -34.16 -25.61
N GLY A 17 -20.92 -34.38 -24.29
CA GLY A 17 -21.64 -33.50 -23.35
C GLY A 17 -20.77 -32.66 -22.41
N GLY A 18 -19.46 -32.92 -22.36
CA GLY A 18 -18.57 -32.32 -21.33
C GLY A 18 -18.13 -30.88 -21.59
N VAL A 19 -18.18 -30.40 -22.84
CA VAL A 19 -17.58 -29.11 -23.22
C VAL A 19 -18.52 -27.92 -22.94
N VAL A 20 -19.84 -28.11 -22.97
CA VAL A 20 -20.81 -27.01 -22.81
C VAL A 20 -20.96 -26.57 -21.35
N LEU A 21 -20.70 -27.45 -20.38
CA LEU A 21 -20.79 -27.09 -18.95
C LEU A 21 -19.54 -26.35 -18.45
N LEU A 22 -18.38 -26.50 -19.10
CA LEU A 22 -17.14 -25.80 -18.71
C LEU A 22 -17.18 -24.31 -19.05
N SER A 23 -17.87 -23.91 -20.12
CA SER A 23 -17.97 -22.50 -20.52
C SER A 23 -18.95 -21.68 -19.67
N PHE A 24 -19.97 -22.30 -19.07
CA PHE A 24 -20.88 -21.61 -18.14
C PHE A 24 -20.28 -21.41 -16.74
N GLY A 25 -19.36 -22.28 -16.31
CA GLY A 25 -18.65 -22.14 -15.03
C GLY A 25 -17.69 -20.94 -15.01
N LEU A 26 -17.01 -20.65 -16.12
CA LEU A 26 -16.07 -19.53 -16.24
C LEU A 26 -16.75 -18.15 -16.15
N LEU A 27 -18.05 -18.05 -16.46
CA LEU A 27 -18.79 -16.79 -16.36
C LEU A 27 -19.21 -16.46 -14.92
N LEU A 28 -19.37 -17.47 -14.07
CA LEU A 28 -19.68 -17.27 -12.64
C LEU A 28 -18.44 -16.96 -11.80
N ASP A 29 -17.25 -17.37 -12.26
CA ASP A 29 -15.99 -17.14 -11.55
C ASP A 29 -15.43 -15.71 -11.73
N LEU A 30 -16.02 -14.92 -12.64
CA LEU A 30 -15.65 -13.52 -12.82
C LEU A 30 -16.18 -12.61 -11.69
N HIS A 31 -17.23 -13.03 -10.98
CA HIS A 31 -17.75 -12.31 -9.81
C HIS A 31 -16.97 -12.60 -8.52
N SER A 32 -16.11 -13.63 -8.50
CA SER A 32 -15.25 -14.01 -7.38
C SER A 32 -13.80 -13.57 -7.54
N LEU A 33 -13.48 -12.75 -8.54
CA LEU A 33 -12.18 -12.08 -8.57
C LEU A 33 -12.09 -11.14 -7.36
N PRO A 34 -11.18 -11.38 -6.40
CA PRO A 34 -10.92 -10.42 -5.35
C PRO A 34 -10.50 -9.14 -6.07
N SER A 35 -11.19 -8.06 -5.77
CA SER A 35 -10.85 -6.73 -6.25
C SER A 35 -9.47 -6.33 -5.70
N PHE A 36 -8.40 -6.83 -6.30
CA PHE A 36 -7.01 -6.39 -6.10
C PHE A 36 -6.77 -4.98 -6.69
N LEU A 37 -7.83 -4.28 -7.08
CA LEU A 37 -7.82 -2.93 -7.60
C LEU A 37 -8.44 -1.89 -6.65
N SER A 38 -8.60 -2.19 -5.37
CA SER A 38 -8.67 -1.13 -4.36
C SER A 38 -7.29 -0.95 -3.76
N LYS A 39 -6.41 -0.24 -4.48
CA LYS A 39 -5.40 0.57 -3.80
C LYS A 39 -6.22 1.56 -2.98
N LYS A 40 -6.61 1.19 -1.75
CA LYS A 40 -7.12 2.15 -0.78
C LYS A 40 -6.13 3.28 -0.86
N THR A 41 -6.58 4.45 -1.30
CA THR A 41 -5.89 5.70 -0.98
C THR A 41 -5.98 5.74 0.53
N SER A 42 -5.04 5.06 1.19
CA SER A 42 -4.77 5.22 2.60
C SER A 42 -4.24 6.63 2.69
N GLY A 43 -5.14 7.61 2.68
CA GLY A 43 -4.83 8.97 3.08
C GLY A 43 -4.03 8.82 4.36
N GLU A 44 -2.83 9.39 4.39
CA GLU A 44 -1.89 9.10 5.46
C GLU A 44 -2.45 9.63 6.77
N LEU A 45 -3.07 8.72 7.52
CA LEU A 45 -3.71 9.02 8.80
C LEU A 45 -2.61 9.29 9.80
N CYS A 46 -2.59 10.51 10.33
CA CYS A 46 -1.72 10.87 11.44
C CYS A 46 -2.04 9.97 12.64
N GLN A 47 -1.04 9.22 13.10
CA GLN A 47 -1.14 8.44 14.33
C GLN A 47 -1.00 9.36 15.55
N GLU A 48 -0.09 10.33 15.46
CA GLU A 48 0.19 11.30 16.52
C GLU A 48 0.46 12.67 15.88
N VAL A 49 -0.35 13.67 16.22
CA VAL A 49 -0.07 15.07 15.83
C VAL A 49 0.98 15.62 16.79
N VAL A 50 2.11 16.07 16.25
CA VAL A 50 3.23 16.59 17.04
C VAL A 50 3.15 18.11 17.12
N GLN A 51 3.04 18.79 15.97
CA GLN A 51 3.00 20.26 15.92
C GLN A 51 2.02 20.73 14.83
N SER A 52 0.83 21.21 15.23
CA SER A 52 -0.26 21.50 14.29
C SER A 52 -0.02 22.71 13.38
N GLN A 53 0.88 23.63 13.76
CA GLN A 53 1.14 24.88 13.04
C GLN A 53 2.44 24.84 12.23
N THR A 54 3.19 23.73 12.24
CA THR A 54 4.46 23.64 11.52
C THR A 54 4.21 23.56 10.01
N LYS A 55 4.93 24.40 9.26
CA LYS A 55 4.92 24.40 7.79
C LYS A 55 6.35 24.44 7.29
N LEU A 56 6.62 23.64 6.27
CA LEU A 56 7.91 23.53 5.64
C LEU A 56 8.07 24.56 4.53
N SER A 57 9.06 25.43 4.68
CA SER A 57 9.41 26.44 3.68
C SER A 57 10.16 25.83 2.49
N ARG A 58 10.17 26.53 1.34
CA ARG A 58 10.98 26.14 0.17
C ARG A 58 12.46 26.03 0.48
N GLN A 59 12.98 26.90 1.35
CA GLN A 59 14.39 26.92 1.72
C GLN A 59 14.76 25.68 2.54
N GLN A 60 13.92 25.28 3.49
CA GLN A 60 14.17 24.05 4.27
C GLN A 60 14.07 22.81 3.38
N LEU A 61 13.08 22.75 2.48
CA LEU A 61 12.99 21.66 1.51
C LEU A 61 14.26 21.60 0.64
N ALA A 62 14.72 22.72 0.08
CA ALA A 62 15.93 22.75 -0.74
C ALA A 62 17.17 22.26 0.03
N ARG A 63 17.29 22.56 1.33
CA ARG A 63 18.36 22.03 2.19
C ARG A 63 18.21 20.54 2.46
N LEU A 64 16.99 20.03 2.65
CA LEU A 64 16.76 18.59 2.80
C LEU A 64 17.24 17.81 1.58
N LEU A 65 17.01 18.35 0.37
CA LEU A 65 17.41 17.72 -0.88
C LEU A 65 18.94 17.54 -1.04
N THR A 66 19.74 18.18 -0.18
CA THR A 66 21.19 17.98 -0.15
C THR A 66 21.64 16.92 0.86
N VAL A 67 20.72 16.36 1.65
CA VAL A 67 21.00 15.29 2.61
C VAL A 67 20.92 13.94 1.88
N PRO A 68 22.02 13.17 1.78
CA PRO A 68 21.99 11.85 1.18
C PRO A 68 21.25 10.83 2.05
N GLU A 69 20.61 9.84 1.42
CA GLU A 69 20.07 8.67 2.13
C GLU A 69 21.20 7.95 2.92
N GLY A 70 20.85 7.38 4.07
CA GLY A 70 21.78 6.76 5.02
C GLY A 70 22.40 7.73 6.05
N ASP A 71 22.27 9.04 5.86
CA ASP A 71 22.68 10.03 6.86
C ASP A 71 21.86 9.92 8.15
N LYS A 72 22.36 10.55 9.21
CA LYS A 72 21.72 10.55 10.53
C LYS A 72 20.37 11.28 10.52
N LYS A 73 19.38 10.69 11.20
CA LYS A 73 18.05 11.29 11.42
C LYS A 73 18.14 12.70 11.99
N GLN A 74 19.06 12.95 12.92
CA GLN A 74 19.23 14.25 13.57
C GLN A 74 19.56 15.36 12.56
N LYS A 75 20.33 15.06 11.51
CA LYS A 75 20.68 16.04 10.47
C LYS A 75 19.44 16.52 9.70
N VAL A 76 18.49 15.62 9.47
CA VAL A 76 17.19 15.96 8.87
C VAL A 76 16.36 16.79 9.84
N GLN A 77 16.32 16.40 11.12
CA GLN A 77 15.56 17.10 12.16
C GLN A 77 16.10 18.52 12.44
N GLU A 78 17.40 18.76 12.29
CA GLU A 78 17.98 20.11 12.38
C GLU A 78 17.48 21.04 11.25
N ILE A 79 17.19 20.49 10.08
CA ILE A 79 16.70 21.25 8.91
C ILE A 79 15.18 21.44 8.99
N LEU A 80 14.44 20.35 9.22
CA LEU A 80 12.99 20.31 9.13
C LEU A 80 12.30 20.69 10.44
N LYS A 81 13.00 20.56 11.58
CA LYS A 81 12.44 20.67 12.93
C LYS A 81 11.33 19.63 13.15
N ASP A 82 10.39 19.95 14.04
CA ASP A 82 9.30 19.06 14.40
C ASP A 82 8.33 18.85 13.23
N PRO A 83 7.90 17.60 12.99
CA PRO A 83 6.91 17.29 11.97
C PRO A 83 5.51 17.75 12.39
N TYR A 84 4.62 17.83 11.40
CA TYR A 84 3.21 18.06 11.67
C TYR A 84 2.63 16.89 12.44
N CYS A 85 2.88 15.68 11.94
CA CYS A 85 2.46 14.45 12.59
C CYS A 85 3.38 13.27 12.28
N LYS A 86 3.37 12.28 13.16
CA LYS A 86 3.91 10.95 12.87
C LYS A 86 2.80 10.10 12.25
N LEU A 87 3.16 9.42 11.18
CA LEU A 87 2.31 8.46 10.52
C LEU A 87 2.56 7.08 11.12
N VAL A 88 1.65 6.15 10.87
CA VAL A 88 1.83 4.74 11.25
C VAL A 88 3.17 4.24 10.72
N ASP A 89 3.89 3.37 11.42
CA ASP A 89 5.13 2.81 10.86
C ASP A 89 4.84 1.98 9.60
N LEU A 90 5.82 1.89 8.69
CA LEU A 90 5.74 1.11 7.46
C LEU A 90 6.72 -0.05 7.50
N GLN A 91 6.24 -1.28 7.33
CA GLN A 91 7.12 -2.41 7.15
C GLN A 91 7.61 -2.46 5.70
N VAL A 92 8.89 -2.17 5.48
CA VAL A 92 9.50 -2.06 4.14
C VAL A 92 9.94 -3.44 3.63
N ARG A 93 10.46 -4.26 4.55
CA ARG A 93 10.84 -5.66 4.36
C ARG A 93 10.74 -6.39 5.71
N VAL A 94 10.83 -7.71 5.70
CA VAL A 94 10.83 -8.50 6.95
C VAL A 94 11.95 -7.99 7.86
N GLY A 95 11.58 -7.58 9.07
CA GLY A 95 12.53 -7.06 10.06
C GLY A 95 12.98 -5.60 9.86
N ALA A 96 12.55 -4.91 8.79
CA ALA A 96 12.82 -3.48 8.61
C ALA A 96 11.53 -2.68 8.69
N THR A 97 11.43 -1.91 9.78
CA THR A 97 10.33 -0.99 10.05
C THR A 97 10.82 0.43 9.83
N ALA A 98 10.14 1.15 8.93
CA ALA A 98 10.40 2.55 8.67
C ALA A 98 9.42 3.44 9.46
N GLN A 99 9.99 4.35 10.24
CA GLN A 99 9.26 5.43 10.87
C GLN A 99 8.94 6.50 9.84
N ARG A 100 7.77 7.14 9.97
CA ARG A 100 7.28 8.10 8.98
C ARG A 100 6.85 9.40 9.64
N GLU A 101 7.41 10.50 9.16
CA GLU A 101 7.12 11.85 9.63
C GLU A 101 6.55 12.69 8.47
N ALA A 102 5.41 13.34 8.70
CA ALA A 102 4.73 14.16 7.70
C ALA A 102 4.92 15.65 7.98
N TYR A 103 5.24 16.41 6.94
CA TYR A 103 5.45 17.84 6.96
C TYR A 103 4.53 18.51 5.93
N GLN A 104 3.76 19.51 6.37
CA GLN A 104 2.93 20.29 5.46
C GLN A 104 3.79 21.31 4.72
N LEU A 105 3.61 21.44 3.41
CA LEU A 105 4.33 22.46 2.64
C LEU A 105 3.63 23.82 2.80
N GLU A 106 4.41 24.86 3.07
CA GLU A 106 3.89 26.22 3.19
C GLU A 106 3.28 26.72 1.87
N PHE A 107 3.90 26.34 0.77
CA PHE A 107 3.63 26.86 -0.58
C PHE A 107 2.73 25.93 -1.42
N GLU A 108 2.40 24.74 -0.91
CA GLU A 108 1.53 23.77 -1.59
C GLU A 108 0.73 22.96 -0.55
N PRO A 109 -0.34 23.55 0.04
CA PRO A 109 -1.01 22.99 1.21
C PRO A 109 -1.68 21.63 0.99
N GLN A 110 -1.94 21.25 -0.26
CA GLN A 110 -2.52 19.95 -0.64
C GLN A 110 -1.47 18.84 -0.75
N THR A 111 -0.17 19.17 -0.64
CA THR A 111 0.93 18.23 -0.73
C THR A 111 1.69 18.16 0.59
N TRP A 112 1.91 16.95 1.07
CA TRP A 112 2.76 16.69 2.23
C TRP A 112 4.09 16.13 1.76
N LEU A 113 5.16 16.54 2.44
CA LEU A 113 6.42 15.83 2.41
C LEU A 113 6.38 14.75 3.50
N VAL A 114 6.56 13.49 3.11
CA VAL A 114 6.68 12.37 4.03
C VAL A 114 8.12 11.91 4.03
N VAL A 115 8.77 11.99 5.19
CA VAL A 115 10.15 11.56 5.43
C VAL A 115 10.13 10.17 6.06
N LEU A 116 11.02 9.30 5.60
CA LEU A 116 11.18 7.94 6.09
C LEU A 116 12.50 7.80 6.86
N TYR A 117 12.46 7.07 7.97
CA TYR A 117 13.65 6.71 8.74
C TYR A 117 13.67 5.22 9.04
N GLU A 118 14.81 4.56 8.87
CA GLU A 118 15.06 3.20 9.35
C GLU A 118 16.00 3.30 10.58
N GLY A 119 15.45 3.13 11.78
CA GLY A 119 16.20 3.35 13.02
C GLY A 119 16.64 4.81 13.17
N ASP A 120 17.95 5.06 13.23
CA ASP A 120 18.54 6.40 13.33
C ASP A 120 19.02 6.96 11.97
N GLN A 121 18.66 6.30 10.87
CA GLN A 121 19.09 6.67 9.52
C GLN A 121 17.93 7.23 8.71
N TYR A 122 18.21 8.29 7.97
CA TYR A 122 17.34 8.85 6.95
C TYR A 122 17.27 7.91 5.75
N ALA A 123 16.07 7.42 5.45
CA ALA A 123 15.82 6.45 4.39
C ALA A 123 15.22 7.08 3.12
N GLY A 124 15.04 8.40 3.09
CA GLY A 124 14.52 9.14 1.96
C GLY A 124 13.19 9.84 2.24
N TYR A 125 12.56 10.34 1.19
CA TYR A 125 11.32 11.10 1.26
C TYR A 125 10.42 10.82 0.06
N ARG A 126 9.15 11.18 0.20
CA ARG A 126 8.21 11.26 -0.93
C ARG A 126 7.23 12.40 -0.74
N PHE A 127 6.67 12.88 -1.84
CA PHE A 127 5.51 13.76 -1.80
C PHE A 127 4.23 12.92 -1.81
N ASN A 128 3.28 13.26 -0.96
CA ASN A 128 1.94 12.68 -0.97
C ASN A 128 0.90 13.79 -1.17
N ILE A 129 0.02 13.60 -2.16
CA ILE A 129 -1.10 14.51 -2.43
C ILE A 129 -2.28 14.04 -1.58
N ARG A 130 -2.91 14.98 -0.88
CA ARG A 130 -4.06 14.71 -0.02
C ARG A 130 -5.37 14.61 -0.80
#